data_AF-A0A0A5HTZ8-F1
#
_entry.id   AF-A0A0A5HTZ8-F1
#
_cell.length_a   1.000
_cell.length_b   1.000
_cell.length_c   1.000
_cell.angle_alpha   90.00
_cell.angle_beta   90.00
_cell.angle_gamma   90.00
#
_symmetry.space_group_name_H-M   'P 1'
#
loop_
_entity.id
_entity.type
_entity.pdbx_description
1 polymer ?
#
loop_
_entity_poly.entity_id
_entity_poly.type
_entity_poly.pdbx_seq_one_letter_code
_entity_poly.pdbx_strand_id
1 'polypeptide(L)' 'MDKLLTSAFHAKRRTEVTSLFASEGYKIAMTDFDDVIFERASVQVHCHFDRSASIETISITDEVHHESHSILDDLTAA' A
#
# COMPACT_ATOMS: atom_id res chain seq x y z
N MET A 1 -11.23 -4.70 -1.55
CA MET A 1 -10.23 -3.68 -1.91
C MET A 1 -10.86 -2.58 -2.75
N ASP A 2 -11.61 -2.93 -3.80
CA ASP A 2 -12.18 -2.00 -4.79
C ASP A 2 -12.99 -0.84 -4.20
N LYS A 3 -13.83 -1.10 -3.20
CA LYS A 3 -14.63 -0.05 -2.55
C LYS A 3 -13.74 1.03 -1.90
N LEU A 4 -12.64 0.63 -1.24
CA LEU A 4 -11.72 1.55 -0.60
C LEU A 4 -11.02 2.43 -1.64
N LEU A 5 -10.57 1.84 -2.75
CA LEU A 5 -9.92 2.57 -3.84
C LEU A 5 -10.86 3.59 -4.47
N THR A 6 -12.11 3.18 -4.76
CA THR A 6 -13.13 4.08 -5.31
C THR A 6 -13.44 5.22 -4.34
N SER A 7 -13.55 4.94 -3.04
CA SER A 7 -13.75 5.97 -2.02
C SER A 7 -12.55 6.92 -1.89
N ALA A 8 -11.33 6.40 -1.95
CA ALA A 8 -10.11 7.22 -1.95
C ALA A 8 -10.05 8.12 -3.18
N PHE A 9 -10.36 7.59 -4.36
CA PHE A 9 -10.39 8.37 -5.59
C PHE A 9 -11.46 9.48 -5.56
N HIS A 10 -12.63 9.20 -4.97
CA HIS A 10 -13.71 10.18 -4.81
C HIS A 10 -13.41 11.24 -3.74
N ALA A 11 -12.74 10.88 -2.65
CA ALA A 11 -12.31 11.82 -1.62
C ALA A 11 -11.35 12.87 -2.18
N LYS A 12 -10.55 12.49 -3.19
CA LYS A 12 -9.65 13.32 -3.99
C LYS A 12 -8.48 13.90 -3.21
N ARG A 13 -8.70 14.54 -2.06
CA ARG A 13 -7.67 15.23 -1.28
C ARG A 13 -6.82 14.26 -0.47
N ARG A 14 -5.50 14.46 -0.47
CA ARG A 14 -4.52 13.66 0.27
C ARG A 14 -4.88 13.40 1.73
N THR A 15 -5.32 14.43 2.46
CA THR A 15 -5.69 14.29 3.88
C THR A 15 -6.87 13.33 4.08
N GLU A 16 -7.87 13.38 3.19
CA GLU A 16 -9.05 12.53 3.26
C GLU A 16 -8.72 11.09 2.85
N VAL A 17 -7.93 10.93 1.79
CA VAL A 17 -7.39 9.64 1.35
C VAL A 17 -6.59 8.98 2.47
N THR A 18 -5.69 9.72 3.11
CA THR A 18 -4.88 9.22 4.23
C THR A 18 -5.75 8.78 5.40
N SER A 19 -6.77 9.57 5.74
CA SER A 19 -7.72 9.23 6.81
C SER A 19 -8.51 7.96 6.51
N LEU A 20 -8.94 7.79 5.26
CA LEU A 20 -9.62 6.58 4.77
C LEU A 20 -8.75 5.34 4.93
N PHE A 21 -7.51 5.39 4.42
CA PHE A 21 -6.57 4.27 4.55
C PHE A 21 -6.24 3.94 6.01
N ALA A 22 -6.01 4.95 6.84
CA ALA A 22 -5.76 4.77 8.27
C ALA A 22 -6.96 4.13 8.99
N SER A 23 -8.20 4.51 8.65
CA SER A 23 -9.41 3.93 9.22
C SER A 23 -9.60 2.45 8.89
N GLU A 24 -9.05 2.02 7.75
CA GLU A 24 -9.01 0.62 7.32
C GLU A 24 -7.77 -0.13 7.82
N GLY A 25 -6.94 0.50 8.67
CA GLY A 25 -5.77 -0.14 9.27
C GLY A 25 -4.53 -0.20 8.38
N TYR A 26 -4.49 0.58 7.29
CA TYR A 26 -3.25 0.79 6.55
C TYR A 26 -2.34 1.79 7.28
N LYS A 27 -1.03 1.61 7.13
CA LYS A 27 -0.01 2.52 7.65
C LYS A 27 0.75 3.16 6.49
N ILE A 28 1.33 4.33 6.71
CA ILE A 28 2.22 4.95 5.72
C ILE A 28 3.56 4.23 5.78
N ALA A 29 3.89 3.49 4.72
CA ALA A 29 5.17 2.81 4.56
C ALA A 29 6.25 3.79 4.08
N MET A 30 5.91 4.60 3.08
CA MET A 30 6.79 5.60 2.49
C MET A 30 5.99 6.82 2.06
N THR A 31 6.61 7.98 2.11
CA THR A 31 6.11 9.18 1.45
C THR A 31 7.24 9.89 0.74
N ASP A 32 7.00 10.24 -0.52
CA ASP A 32 7.74 11.27 -1.25
C ASP A 32 6.75 12.43 -1.54
N PHE A 33 7.23 13.63 -1.86
CA PHE A 33 6.42 14.87 -1.89
C PHE A 33 4.96 14.68 -2.36
N ASP A 34 4.80 14.09 -3.55
CA ASP A 34 3.54 13.86 -4.24
C ASP A 34 3.08 12.39 -4.19
N ASP A 35 3.88 11.48 -3.62
CA ASP A 35 3.60 10.04 -3.58
C ASP A 35 3.46 9.50 -2.16
N VAL A 36 2.46 8.66 -1.92
CA VAL A 36 2.26 7.99 -0.62
C VAL A 36 2.05 6.50 -0.84
N ILE A 37 2.82 5.69 -0.12
CA ILE A 37 2.68 4.24 -0.09
C ILE A 37 2.02 3.84 1.23
N PHE A 38 0.88 3.17 1.14
CA PHE A 38 0.15 2.59 2.26
C PHE A 38 0.38 1.09 2.32
N GLU A 39 0.74 0.54 3.48
CA GLU A 39 0.89 -0.91 3.68
C GLU A 39 -0.15 -1.45 4.66
N ARG A 40 -0.64 -2.66 4.38
CA ARG A 40 -1.40 -3.48 5.33
C ARG A 40 -1.17 -4.96 5.03
N ALA A 41 -0.60 -5.69 6.00
CA ALA A 41 -0.18 -7.08 5.83
C ALA A 41 0.78 -7.21 4.62
N SER A 42 0.37 -7.92 3.57
CA SER A 42 1.19 -8.15 2.35
C SER A 42 0.74 -7.28 1.16
N VAL A 43 -0.07 -6.25 1.41
CA VAL A 43 -0.62 -5.38 0.37
C VAL A 43 -0.04 -3.98 0.52
N GLN A 44 0.54 -3.47 -0.57
CA GLN A 44 0.95 -2.07 -0.70
C GLN A 44 0.02 -1.33 -1.68
N VAL A 45 -0.31 -0.10 -1.34
CA VAL A 45 -1.12 0.80 -2.18
C VAL A 45 -0.34 2.07 -2.43
N HIS A 46 -0.03 2.31 -3.69
CA HIS A 46 0.69 3.49 -4.15
C HIS A 46 -0.32 4.53 -4.61
N CYS A 47 -0.32 5.68 -3.97
CA CYS A 47 -1.16 6.82 -4.29
C CYS A 47 -0.30 7.97 -4.80
N HIS A 48 -0.52 8.39 -6.05
CA HIS A 48 0.09 9.57 -6.65
C HIS A 48 -0.85 10.75 -6.55
N PHE A 49 -0.36 11.88 -6.05
CA PHE A 49 -1.07 13.14 -5.91
C PHE A 49 -0.46 14.20 -6.83
N ASP A 50 -1.29 15.09 -7.36
CA ASP A 50 -0.81 16.27 -8.07
C ASP A 50 -0.26 17.32 -7.08
N ARG A 51 0.30 18.41 -7.63
CA ARG A 51 0.78 19.57 -6.85
C ARG A 51 -0.30 20.25 -6.00
N SER A 52 -1.58 19.99 -6.28
CA SER A 52 -2.72 20.47 -5.50
C SER A 52 -3.15 19.49 -4.41
N ALA A 53 -2.35 18.43 -4.17
CA ALA A 53 -2.63 17.31 -3.29
C ALA A 53 -3.93 16.55 -3.62
N SER A 54 -4.31 16.53 -4.90
CA SER A 54 -5.42 15.77 -5.45
C SER A 54 -4.92 14.45 -6.05
N ILE A 55 -5.57 13.34 -5.74
CA ILE A 55 -5.17 12.03 -6.22
C ILE A 55 -5.38 11.91 -7.73
N GLU A 56 -4.34 11.45 -8.43
CA GLU A 56 -4.38 11.20 -9.87
C GLU A 56 -4.41 9.72 -10.18
N THR A 57 -3.60 8.93 -9.46
CA THR A 57 -3.44 7.50 -9.72
C THR A 57 -3.37 6.71 -8.43
N ILE A 58 -3.98 5.52 -8.44
CA ILE A 58 -3.85 4.52 -7.37
C ILE A 58 -3.44 3.20 -8.01
N SER A 59 -2.38 2.59 -7.50
CA SER A 59 -1.96 1.25 -7.91
C SER A 59 -1.72 0.37 -6.69
N ILE A 60 -1.94 -0.93 -6.86
CA ILE A 60 -1.75 -1.92 -5.79
C ILE A 60 -0.57 -2.79 -6.18
N THR A 61 0.27 -3.08 -5.22
CA THR A 61 1.32 -4.08 -5.35
C THR A 61 1.12 -5.08 -4.22
N ASP A 62 0.79 -6.32 -4.58
CA ASP A 62 0.87 -7.44 -3.64
C ASP A 62 2.34 -7.79 -3.50
N GLU A 63 2.90 -7.55 -2.32
CA GLU A 63 4.14 -8.23 -1.94
C GLU A 63 3.77 -9.67 -1.63
N VAL A 64 3.63 -10.47 -2.68
CA VAL A 64 3.66 -11.92 -2.55
C VAL A 64 4.96 -12.22 -1.81
N HIS A 65 4.85 -12.56 -0.53
CA HIS A 65 5.94 -13.20 0.18
C HIS A 65 6.20 -14.48 -0.60
N HIS A 66 7.15 -14.43 -1.52
CA HIS A 66 7.87 -15.61 -1.94
C HIS A 66 8.53 -16.08 -0.65
N GLU A 67 7.85 -16.94 0.09
CA GLU A 67 8.50 -17.79 1.07
C GLU A 67 9.61 -18.49 0.30
N SER A 68 10.80 -17.91 0.36
CA SER A 68 12.01 -18.60 -0.02
C SER A 68 12.21 -19.63 1.07
N HIS A 69 11.47 -20.73 0.99
CA HIS A 69 11.82 -21.96 1.69
C HIS A 69 13.18 -22.36 1.14
N SER A 70 14.22 -21.88 1.81
CA SER A 70 15.58 -22.29 1.55
C SER A 70 15.64 -23.78 1.88
N ILE A 71 15.78 -24.60 0.85
CA ILE A 71 16.00 -26.07 0.90
C ILE A 71 17.26 -26.49 1.67
N LEU A 72 17.85 -25.60 2.46
CA LEU A 72 19.10 -25.80 3.21
C LEU A 72 18.89 -26.21 4.67
N ASP A 73 17.66 -26.18 5.21
CA ASP A 73 17.39 -26.63 6.59
C ASP A 73 17.28 -28.17 6.74
N ASP A 74 17.14 -28.93 5.63
CA ASP A 74 16.95 -30.40 5.67
C ASP A 74 18.26 -31.21 5.78
N LEU A 75 19.43 -30.55 5.81
CA LEU A 75 20.75 -31.22 5.85
C LEU A 75 21.34 -31.39 7.27
N THR A 76 20.57 -31.12 8.32
CA THR A 76 21.04 -31.31 9.72
C THR A 76 20.52 -32.59 10.39
N ALA A 77 19.80 -33.43 9.65
CA ALA A 77 19.39 -34.76 10.11
C ALA A 77 20.14 -35.88 9.36
N ALA A 78 21.43 -36.07 9.64
CA ALA A 78 22.17 -37.31 9.32
C ALA A 78 23.31 -37.54 10.30
#